data_AF-A0A2H0DRH5-F1
#
_entry.id   AF-A0A2H0DRH5-F1
#
_cell.length_a   1.000
_cell.length_b   1.000
_cell.length_c   1.000
_cell.angle_alpha   90.00
_cell.angle_beta   90.00
_cell.angle_gamma   90.00
#
_symmetry.space_group_name_H-M   'P 1'
#
loop_
_entity.id
_entity.type
_entity.pdbx_description
1 polymer ?
#
loop_
_entity_poly.entity_id
_entity_poly.type
_entity_poly.pdbx_seq_one_letter_code
_entity_poly.pdbx_strand_id
1 'polypeptide(L)'
;MTLFLGERRAAEYPLERGETLRAALVQSERFDMDALARLSLTALDADLIVWPEYGFTVRPEQRDRYRELIAKRMEGSKAVWVLGAAEFPEEKGESMRNYAWVLSPRGAELGRYDKAHPIPFIEKALPANPDPRPVYTPFGPLGVQICYDLDFEDGSRRMARSGAKALIVPNMDPQAWGPEQHALHSGMAPLRAVESGLWIARSASSGISQVIDPTGRVVASLGYGEEGVSRADLRLHEGGTFYTAGGWVLAPACTLAAGALMLGLLGIGYPRR
;
A
#
# COMPACT_ATOMS: atom_id res chain seq x y z
N MET A 1 -15.69 -3.28 25.87
CA MET A 1 -16.20 -4.59 25.38
C MET A 1 -17.59 -4.37 24.82
N THR A 2 -17.67 -4.03 23.53
CA THR A 2 -18.87 -4.16 22.69
C THR A 2 -18.35 -4.33 21.26
N LEU A 3 -18.51 -5.53 20.71
CA LEU A 3 -18.21 -5.85 19.32
C LEU A 3 -19.24 -5.17 18.41
N PHE A 4 -18.80 -4.47 17.38
CA PHE A 4 -19.59 -4.27 16.18
C PHE A 4 -19.14 -5.30 15.15
N LEU A 5 -19.82 -6.45 15.16
CA LEU A 5 -19.76 -7.46 14.11
C LEU A 5 -20.57 -6.94 12.91
N GLY A 6 -19.87 -6.50 11.87
CA GLY A 6 -20.45 -6.33 10.55
C GLY A 6 -20.73 -7.69 9.94
N GLU A 7 -21.92 -8.22 10.15
CA GLU A 7 -22.40 -9.43 9.48
C GLU A 7 -22.69 -9.14 7.99
N ARG A 8 -21.71 -9.41 7.11
CA ARG A 8 -21.97 -9.95 5.77
C ARG A 8 -20.98 -11.07 5.50
N ARG A 9 -21.53 -12.27 5.41
CA ARG A 9 -20.81 -13.55 5.43
C ARG A 9 -19.96 -13.75 4.17
N ALA A 10 -18.66 -13.99 4.38
CA ALA A 10 -17.71 -14.56 3.43
C ALA A 10 -17.94 -16.07 3.20
N ALA A 11 -19.19 -16.49 3.04
CA ALA A 11 -19.55 -17.90 2.95
C ALA A 11 -19.57 -18.37 1.49
N GLU A 12 -18.41 -18.43 0.83
CA GLU A 12 -18.26 -19.23 -0.41
C GLU A 12 -16.81 -19.45 -0.90
N TYR A 13 -15.77 -19.48 -0.04
CA TYR A 13 -14.41 -19.75 -0.54
C TYR A 13 -13.61 -20.61 0.47
N PRO A 14 -13.13 -21.80 0.08
CA PRO A 14 -12.27 -22.60 0.94
C PRO A 14 -10.89 -21.94 1.01
N LEU A 15 -10.57 -21.30 2.13
CA LEU A 15 -9.29 -20.62 2.35
C LEU A 15 -8.31 -21.57 3.07
N GLU A 16 -7.29 -22.03 2.35
CA GLU A 16 -6.11 -22.67 2.95
C GLU A 16 -5.05 -21.62 3.34
N ARG A 17 -4.19 -21.95 4.31
CA ARG A 17 -3.03 -21.10 4.67
C ARG A 17 -2.05 -21.06 3.49
N GLY A 18 -1.66 -19.85 3.06
CA GLY A 18 -0.58 -19.64 2.09
C GLY A 18 -0.99 -19.38 0.64
N GLU A 19 -2.14 -18.73 0.42
CA GLU A 19 -2.56 -18.35 -0.94
C GLU A 19 -1.52 -17.42 -1.59
N THR A 20 -1.01 -17.84 -2.74
CA THR A 20 -0.11 -17.03 -3.58
C THR A 20 -0.97 -16.37 -4.66
N LEU A 21 -0.93 -15.05 -4.74
CA LEU A 21 -1.60 -14.27 -5.77
C LEU A 21 -0.62 -13.93 -6.88
N ARG A 22 -1.04 -14.05 -8.13
CA ARG A 22 -0.33 -13.42 -9.25
C ARG A 22 -0.72 -11.94 -9.26
N ALA A 23 0.20 -11.09 -8.83
CA ALA A 23 0.03 -9.66 -8.82
C ALA A 23 0.54 -9.05 -10.13
N ALA A 24 -0.23 -8.10 -10.68
CA ALA A 24 0.12 -7.30 -11.84
C ALA A 24 0.11 -5.82 -11.45
N LEU A 25 1.27 -5.17 -11.56
CA LEU A 25 1.49 -3.77 -11.21
C LEU A 25 1.54 -2.96 -12.50
N VAL A 26 0.55 -2.11 -12.71
CA VAL A 26 0.46 -1.25 -13.89
C VAL A 26 1.27 0.02 -13.64
N GLN A 27 2.19 0.33 -14.55
CA GLN A 27 3.03 1.52 -14.50
C GLN A 27 2.76 2.39 -15.72
N SER A 28 2.19 3.58 -15.46
CA SER A 28 1.97 4.63 -16.45
C SER A 28 1.65 5.95 -15.75
N GLU A 29 2.16 7.06 -16.26
CA GLU A 29 1.84 8.43 -15.82
C GLU A 29 0.80 9.13 -16.73
N ARG A 30 0.13 8.40 -17.62
CA ARG A 30 -0.81 9.02 -18.56
C ARG A 30 -2.09 9.57 -17.94
N PHE A 31 -2.34 9.35 -16.64
CA PHE A 31 -3.57 9.74 -15.94
C PHE A 31 -4.84 9.39 -16.74
N ASP A 32 -4.82 8.24 -17.41
CA ASP A 32 -5.82 7.81 -18.38
C ASP A 32 -6.27 6.39 -18.04
N MET A 33 -7.53 6.27 -17.59
CA MET A 33 -8.17 5.00 -17.27
C MET A 33 -8.13 4.02 -18.45
N ASP A 34 -8.27 4.49 -19.69
CA ASP A 34 -8.29 3.61 -20.87
C ASP A 34 -6.91 3.01 -21.12
N ALA A 35 -5.86 3.81 -20.92
CA ALA A 35 -4.49 3.34 -21.02
C ALA A 35 -4.17 2.31 -19.92
N LEU A 36 -4.53 2.62 -18.67
CA LEU A 36 -4.33 1.73 -17.53
C LEU A 36 -5.10 0.41 -17.70
N ALA A 37 -6.35 0.46 -18.17
CA ALA A 37 -7.13 -0.73 -18.45
C ALA A 37 -6.52 -1.56 -19.60
N ARG A 38 -6.08 -0.93 -20.70
CA ARG A 38 -5.41 -1.66 -21.79
C ARG A 38 -4.14 -2.37 -21.34
N LEU A 39 -3.31 -1.73 -20.53
CA LEU A 39 -2.13 -2.36 -19.93
C LEU A 39 -2.54 -3.56 -19.06
N SER A 40 -3.56 -3.37 -18.22
CA SER A 40 -4.09 -4.42 -17.35
C SER A 40 -4.57 -5.66 -18.11
N LEU A 41 -5.20 -5.46 -19.28
CA LEU A 41 -5.67 -6.57 -20.14
C LEU A 41 -4.53 -7.40 -20.74
N THR A 42 -3.27 -6.98 -20.62
CA THR A 42 -2.15 -7.88 -20.94
C THR A 42 -2.02 -9.00 -19.90
N ALA A 43 -2.50 -8.77 -18.67
CA ALA A 43 -2.34 -9.63 -17.49
C ALA A 43 -3.67 -10.24 -17.01
N LEU A 44 -4.48 -10.77 -17.93
CA LEU A 44 -5.79 -11.37 -17.62
C LEU A 44 -5.71 -12.58 -16.68
N ASP A 45 -4.54 -13.20 -16.58
CA ASP A 45 -4.27 -14.30 -15.68
C ASP A 45 -3.98 -13.84 -14.25
N ALA A 46 -3.82 -12.55 -13.97
CA ALA A 46 -3.57 -12.03 -12.63
C ALA A 46 -4.77 -12.22 -11.68
N ASP A 47 -4.46 -12.45 -10.41
CA ASP A 47 -5.45 -12.53 -9.32
C ASP A 47 -5.64 -11.15 -8.64
N LEU A 48 -4.64 -10.27 -8.78
CA LEU A 48 -4.64 -8.89 -8.28
C LEU A 48 -4.04 -7.94 -9.32
N ILE A 49 -4.74 -6.86 -9.65
CA ILE A 49 -4.22 -5.78 -10.50
C ILE A 49 -4.18 -4.49 -9.69
N VAL A 50 -3.05 -3.78 -9.74
CA VAL A 50 -2.83 -2.53 -9.03
C VAL A 50 -2.55 -1.43 -10.03
N TRP A 51 -3.29 -0.32 -9.92
CA TRP A 51 -3.00 0.91 -10.67
C TRP A 51 -2.24 1.89 -9.79
N PRO A 52 -1.45 2.80 -10.39
CA PRO A 52 -0.74 3.81 -9.63
C PRO A 52 -1.71 4.80 -8.98
N GLU A 53 -1.18 5.57 -8.03
CA GLU A 53 -1.91 6.68 -7.40
C GLU A 53 -2.37 7.68 -8.46
N TYR A 54 -3.55 8.28 -8.22
CA TYR A 54 -4.17 9.26 -9.12
C TYR A 54 -4.44 8.76 -10.55
N GLY A 55 -4.53 7.45 -10.83
CA GLY A 55 -4.76 6.94 -12.17
C GLY A 55 -5.98 7.52 -12.91
N PHE A 56 -6.99 8.00 -12.19
CA PHE A 56 -8.12 8.77 -12.73
C PHE A 56 -8.77 9.64 -11.63
N THR A 57 -9.62 10.59 -12.04
CA THR A 57 -10.38 11.46 -11.14
C THR A 57 -11.87 11.27 -11.31
N VAL A 58 -12.58 11.09 -10.20
CA VAL A 58 -14.02 10.80 -10.15
C VAL A 58 -14.77 12.00 -9.56
N ARG A 59 -15.98 12.24 -10.07
CA ARG A 59 -16.96 13.08 -9.37
C ARG A 59 -17.88 12.19 -8.53
N PRO A 60 -18.26 12.57 -7.31
CA PRO A 60 -19.08 11.75 -6.43
C PRO A 60 -20.35 11.18 -7.08
N GLU A 61 -21.06 11.98 -7.87
CA GLU A 61 -22.26 11.58 -8.61
C GLU A 61 -22.01 10.63 -9.78
N GLN A 62 -20.74 10.42 -10.16
CA GLN A 62 -20.33 9.55 -11.26
C GLN A 62 -19.69 8.24 -10.78
N ARG A 63 -19.60 7.98 -9.47
CA ARG A 63 -18.97 6.77 -8.91
C ARG A 63 -19.46 5.49 -9.56
N ASP A 64 -20.79 5.30 -9.65
CA ASP A 64 -21.39 4.11 -10.25
C ASP A 64 -21.02 3.96 -11.72
N ARG A 65 -21.14 5.04 -12.48
CA ARG A 65 -20.76 5.08 -13.89
C ARG A 65 -19.29 4.71 -14.09
N TYR A 66 -18.39 5.19 -13.24
CA TYR A 66 -16.96 4.85 -13.32
C TYR A 66 -16.72 3.38 -13.01
N ARG A 67 -17.38 2.80 -11.99
CA ARG A 67 -17.27 1.36 -11.69
C ARG A 67 -17.74 0.49 -12.86
N GLU A 68 -18.88 0.81 -13.45
CA GLU A 68 -19.40 0.11 -14.63
C GLU A 68 -18.47 0.24 -15.84
N LEU A 69 -17.93 1.44 -16.05
CA LEU A 69 -17.01 1.72 -17.15
C LEU A 69 -15.70 0.93 -17.02
N ILE A 70 -15.13 0.89 -15.82
CA ILE A 70 -13.94 0.10 -15.48
C ILE A 70 -14.26 -1.38 -15.65
N ALA A 71 -15.37 -1.87 -15.10
CA ALA A 71 -15.77 -3.27 -15.23
C ALA A 71 -15.91 -3.71 -16.70
N LYS A 72 -16.49 -2.86 -17.54
CA LYS A 72 -16.59 -3.10 -18.99
C LYS A 72 -15.21 -3.11 -19.67
N ARG A 73 -14.31 -2.20 -19.30
CA ARG A 73 -12.95 -2.14 -19.88
C ARG A 73 -12.07 -3.31 -19.44
N MET A 74 -12.29 -3.79 -18.23
CA MET A 74 -11.57 -4.89 -17.62
C MET A 74 -12.34 -6.22 -17.79
N GLU A 75 -13.29 -6.28 -18.72
CA GLU A 75 -14.07 -7.48 -18.99
C GLU A 75 -13.14 -8.66 -19.34
N GLY A 76 -13.37 -9.80 -18.70
CA GLY A 76 -12.51 -10.99 -18.81
C GLY A 76 -11.40 -11.08 -17.76
N SER A 77 -11.06 -9.99 -17.06
CA SER A 77 -10.19 -10.05 -15.88
C SER A 77 -10.92 -10.75 -14.74
N LYS A 78 -10.23 -11.68 -14.07
CA LYS A 78 -10.69 -12.32 -12.82
C LYS A 78 -10.07 -11.71 -11.56
N ALA A 79 -9.25 -10.68 -11.72
CA ALA A 79 -8.52 -10.05 -10.64
C ALA A 79 -9.41 -9.19 -9.72
N VAL A 80 -9.06 -9.12 -8.45
CA VAL A 80 -9.39 -7.96 -7.61
C VAL A 80 -8.56 -6.77 -8.09
N TRP A 81 -9.15 -5.58 -8.09
CA TRP A 81 -8.49 -4.36 -8.56
C TRP A 81 -8.27 -3.40 -7.40
N VAL A 82 -7.04 -2.89 -7.25
CA VAL A 82 -6.71 -1.80 -6.31
C VAL A 82 -6.30 -0.59 -7.13
N LEU A 83 -7.18 0.40 -7.19
CA LEU A 83 -7.13 1.48 -8.17
C LEU A 83 -6.91 2.83 -7.48
N GLY A 84 -5.71 3.42 -7.64
CA GLY A 84 -5.46 4.77 -7.15
C GLY A 84 -6.28 5.81 -7.93
N ALA A 85 -6.98 6.69 -7.21
CA ALA A 85 -7.88 7.67 -7.79
C ALA A 85 -7.95 8.95 -6.95
N ALA A 86 -8.33 10.04 -7.61
CA ALA A 86 -8.78 11.27 -6.96
C ALA A 86 -10.30 11.37 -6.99
N GLU A 87 -10.89 12.06 -6.02
CA GLU A 87 -12.30 12.41 -6.03
C GLU A 87 -12.52 13.88 -5.73
N PHE A 88 -13.25 14.56 -6.62
CA PHE A 88 -13.66 15.94 -6.43
C PHE A 88 -14.55 16.09 -5.19
N PRO A 89 -14.48 17.24 -4.50
CA PRO A 89 -15.35 17.53 -3.36
C PRO A 89 -16.83 17.54 -3.75
N GLU A 90 -17.69 17.12 -2.83
CA GLU A 90 -19.16 17.19 -2.99
C GLU A 90 -19.65 18.64 -2.79
N GLU A 91 -19.06 19.35 -1.83
CA GLU A 91 -19.45 20.71 -1.47
C GLU A 91 -18.38 21.75 -1.81
N LYS A 92 -18.84 22.99 -2.09
CA LYS A 92 -17.95 24.12 -2.34
C LYS A 92 -17.20 24.49 -1.07
N GLY A 93 -15.87 24.41 -1.11
CA GLY A 93 -15.00 24.73 0.02
C GLY A 93 -14.36 23.49 0.65
N GLU A 94 -14.78 22.30 0.27
CA GLU A 94 -14.07 21.06 0.57
C GLU A 94 -12.93 20.81 -0.42
N SER A 95 -12.01 19.94 -0.02
CA SER A 95 -10.86 19.54 -0.82
C SER A 95 -11.09 18.22 -1.52
N MET A 96 -10.35 17.99 -2.60
CA MET A 96 -10.27 16.69 -3.26
C MET A 96 -9.84 15.60 -2.27
N ARG A 97 -10.21 14.35 -2.53
CA ARG A 97 -9.73 13.18 -1.79
C ARG A 97 -8.77 12.37 -2.65
N ASN A 98 -7.74 11.84 -2.01
CA ASN A 98 -6.82 10.87 -2.61
C ASN A 98 -7.11 9.51 -1.99
N TYR A 99 -7.53 8.56 -2.80
CA TYR A 99 -7.97 7.25 -2.33
C TYR A 99 -7.60 6.13 -3.28
N ALA A 100 -7.65 4.91 -2.77
CA ALA A 100 -7.51 3.69 -3.52
C ALA A 100 -8.83 2.92 -3.44
N TRP A 101 -9.41 2.63 -4.60
CA TRP A 101 -10.64 1.86 -4.71
C TRP A 101 -10.30 0.38 -4.82
N VAL A 102 -10.91 -0.46 -3.97
CA VAL A 102 -10.78 -1.90 -4.06
C VAL A 102 -12.05 -2.48 -4.65
N LEU A 103 -11.95 -2.98 -5.89
CA LEU A 103 -13.07 -3.50 -6.64
C LEU A 103 -12.92 -5.01 -6.89
N SER A 104 -14.04 -5.71 -6.84
CA SER A 104 -14.15 -7.10 -7.32
C SER A 104 -13.99 -7.18 -8.85
N PRO A 105 -13.80 -8.38 -9.42
CA PRO A 105 -13.70 -8.57 -10.87
C PRO A 105 -14.95 -8.13 -11.66
N ARG A 106 -16.09 -7.96 -10.98
CA ARG A 106 -17.35 -7.49 -11.59
C ARG A 106 -17.60 -5.99 -11.36
N GLY A 107 -16.62 -5.25 -10.83
CA GLY A 107 -16.73 -3.83 -10.52
C GLY A 107 -17.48 -3.48 -9.23
N ALA A 108 -17.97 -4.46 -8.48
CA ALA A 108 -18.55 -4.20 -7.15
C ALA A 108 -17.46 -3.73 -6.18
N GLU A 109 -17.77 -2.72 -5.37
CA GLU A 109 -16.86 -2.19 -4.37
C GLU A 109 -16.73 -3.14 -3.17
N LEU A 110 -15.49 -3.56 -2.91
CA LEU A 110 -15.11 -4.33 -1.72
C LEU A 110 -14.72 -3.39 -0.58
N GLY A 111 -14.20 -2.22 -0.93
CA GLY A 111 -13.94 -1.13 0.00
C GLY A 111 -13.08 -0.04 -0.62
N ARG A 112 -12.67 0.89 0.23
CA ARG A 112 -11.89 2.06 -0.14
C ARG A 112 -10.89 2.37 0.96
N TYR A 113 -9.74 2.87 0.57
CA TYR A 113 -8.74 3.43 1.46
C TYR A 113 -8.47 4.89 1.09
N ASP A 114 -8.73 5.83 2.00
CA ASP A 114 -8.31 7.22 1.87
C ASP A 114 -6.90 7.41 2.45
N LYS A 115 -6.08 8.22 1.78
CA LYS A 115 -4.68 8.49 2.15
C LYS A 115 -4.57 8.98 3.60
N ALA A 116 -3.67 8.39 4.38
CA ALA A 116 -3.50 8.72 5.79
C ALA A 116 -2.53 9.89 6.00
N HIS A 117 -1.50 10.00 5.16
CA HIS A 117 -0.45 11.02 5.23
C HIS A 117 -0.42 11.85 3.93
N PRO A 118 -1.21 12.93 3.86
CA PRO A 118 -1.07 13.91 2.79
C PRO A 118 0.33 14.53 2.81
N ILE A 119 0.94 14.68 1.64
CA ILE A 119 2.27 15.29 1.50
C ILE A 119 2.24 16.74 1.99
N PRO A 120 3.08 17.12 2.97
CA PRO A 120 3.17 18.49 3.43
C PRO A 120 3.41 19.48 2.29
N PHE A 121 2.78 20.65 2.36
CA PHE A 121 2.86 21.75 1.38
C PHE A 121 2.27 21.47 -0.02
N ILE A 122 2.30 20.21 -0.50
CA ILE A 122 1.73 19.81 -1.80
C ILE A 122 0.25 19.46 -1.66
N GLU A 123 -0.09 18.61 -0.69
CA GLU A 123 -1.43 18.07 -0.46
C GLU A 123 -2.09 18.67 0.79
N LYS A 124 -1.65 19.86 1.23
CA LYS A 124 -2.04 20.47 2.52
C LYS A 124 -3.56 20.57 2.75
N ALA A 125 -4.33 20.66 1.68
CA ALA A 125 -5.79 20.78 1.76
C ALA A 125 -6.49 19.42 1.79
N LEU A 126 -5.84 18.33 1.37
CA LEU A 126 -6.48 17.02 1.29
C LEU A 126 -6.73 16.46 2.70
N PRO A 127 -7.90 15.83 2.95
CA PRO A 127 -8.20 15.24 4.23
C PRO A 127 -7.32 14.00 4.48
N ALA A 128 -6.71 13.93 5.67
CA ALA A 128 -6.01 12.75 6.16
C ALA A 128 -7.01 11.73 6.72
N ASN A 129 -6.79 10.44 6.46
CA ASN A 129 -7.52 9.35 7.11
C ASN A 129 -6.94 9.06 8.52
N PRO A 130 -7.70 9.32 9.61
CA PRO A 130 -7.18 9.16 10.96
C PRO A 130 -7.22 7.71 11.48
N ASP A 131 -8.01 6.82 10.86
CA ASP A 131 -8.09 5.39 11.25
C ASP A 131 -7.99 4.48 10.03
N PRO A 132 -6.80 4.40 9.39
CA PRO A 132 -6.60 3.53 8.24
C PRO A 132 -6.76 2.05 8.62
N ARG A 133 -7.61 1.33 7.88
CA ARG A 133 -7.92 -0.10 8.09
C ARG A 133 -7.68 -0.93 6.82
N PRO A 134 -7.35 -2.23 6.96
CA PRO A 134 -7.33 -3.13 5.82
C PRO A 134 -8.70 -3.24 5.15
N VAL A 135 -8.70 -3.45 3.83
CA VAL A 135 -9.92 -3.73 3.07
C VAL A 135 -10.09 -5.25 2.95
N TYR A 136 -11.27 -5.75 3.28
CA TYR A 136 -11.59 -7.18 3.18
C TYR A 136 -11.85 -7.57 1.73
N THR A 137 -11.12 -8.57 1.25
CA THR A 137 -11.25 -9.13 -0.09
C THR A 137 -11.51 -10.64 -0.01
N PRO A 138 -11.84 -11.32 -1.12
CA PRO A 138 -11.93 -12.78 -1.15
C PRO A 138 -10.68 -13.51 -0.64
N PHE A 139 -9.51 -12.89 -0.74
CA PHE A 139 -8.23 -13.46 -0.28
C PHE A 139 -7.96 -13.18 1.23
N GLY A 140 -8.84 -12.41 1.86
CA GLY A 140 -8.69 -11.87 3.21
C GLY A 140 -8.39 -10.36 3.23
N PRO A 141 -8.07 -9.79 4.40
CA PRO A 141 -7.78 -8.37 4.55
C PRO A 141 -6.47 -7.99 3.85
N LEU A 142 -6.53 -7.04 2.92
CA LEU A 142 -5.37 -6.42 2.30
C LEU A 142 -5.15 -5.04 2.92
N GLY A 143 -3.93 -4.75 3.35
CA GLY A 143 -3.55 -3.40 3.75
C GLY A 143 -3.32 -2.56 2.51
N VAL A 144 -3.83 -1.33 2.50
CA VAL A 144 -3.59 -0.38 1.42
C VAL A 144 -2.89 0.84 2.01
N GLN A 145 -1.88 1.35 1.31
CA GLN A 145 -1.17 2.57 1.65
C GLN A 145 -0.88 3.30 0.34
N ILE A 146 -1.01 4.62 0.31
CA ILE A 146 -0.87 5.40 -0.91
C ILE A 146 0.42 6.20 -0.83
N CYS A 147 1.37 5.86 -1.72
CA CYS A 147 2.57 6.66 -1.96
C CYS A 147 3.32 7.01 -0.67
N TYR A 148 3.32 8.31 -0.33
CA TYR A 148 3.92 8.90 0.86
C TYR A 148 3.50 8.25 2.20
N ASP A 149 2.39 7.51 2.25
CA ASP A 149 2.04 6.69 3.42
C ASP A 149 3.15 5.71 3.81
N LEU A 150 3.92 5.16 2.84
CA LEU A 150 5.01 4.23 3.12
C LEU A 150 6.22 4.88 3.81
N ASP A 151 6.37 6.20 3.70
CA ASP A 151 7.49 6.91 4.32
C ASP A 151 7.36 6.91 5.84
N PHE A 152 6.16 6.67 6.36
CA PHE A 152 5.86 6.55 7.78
C PHE A 152 5.78 5.07 8.20
N GLU A 153 6.34 4.76 9.36
CA GLU A 153 6.35 3.40 9.89
C GLU A 153 4.98 2.97 10.41
N ASP A 154 4.16 3.92 10.86
CA ASP A 154 2.98 3.66 11.65
C ASP A 154 1.85 3.01 10.82
N GLY A 155 1.72 3.42 9.55
CA GLY A 155 0.74 2.86 8.62
C GLY A 155 0.97 1.36 8.40
N SER A 156 2.19 0.98 8.03
CA SER A 156 2.57 -0.42 7.78
C SER A 156 2.42 -1.28 9.04
N ARG A 157 2.83 -0.73 10.20
CA ARG A 157 2.65 -1.40 11.50
C ARG A 157 1.18 -1.59 11.86
N ARG A 158 0.35 -0.57 11.66
CA ARG A 158 -1.09 -0.62 11.95
C ARG A 158 -1.81 -1.62 11.06
N MET A 159 -1.46 -1.69 9.78
CA MET A 159 -2.03 -2.65 8.83
C MET A 159 -1.75 -4.09 9.27
N ALA A 160 -0.48 -4.42 9.57
CA ALA A 160 -0.11 -5.74 10.07
C ALA A 160 -0.82 -6.07 11.39
N ARG A 161 -0.88 -5.14 12.36
CA ARG A 161 -1.62 -5.36 13.62
C ARG A 161 -3.13 -5.51 13.43
N SER A 162 -3.67 -4.95 12.35
CA SER A 162 -5.08 -5.06 11.98
C SER A 162 -5.37 -6.32 11.16
N GLY A 163 -4.38 -7.22 11.01
CA GLY A 163 -4.54 -8.52 10.37
C GLY A 163 -4.35 -8.51 8.86
N ALA A 164 -3.83 -7.41 8.26
CA ALA A 164 -3.53 -7.38 6.83
C ALA A 164 -2.60 -8.55 6.44
N LYS A 165 -2.87 -9.15 5.28
CA LYS A 165 -2.10 -10.28 4.75
C LYS A 165 -1.02 -9.91 3.73
N ALA A 166 -1.09 -8.69 3.21
CA ALA A 166 -0.12 -8.04 2.34
C ALA A 166 -0.39 -6.53 2.31
N LEU A 167 0.54 -5.75 1.79
CA LEU A 167 0.39 -4.31 1.55
C LEU A 167 0.34 -4.02 0.05
N ILE A 168 -0.71 -3.35 -0.39
CA ILE A 168 -0.90 -2.93 -1.78
C ILE A 168 -0.75 -1.42 -1.86
N VAL A 169 0.11 -0.96 -2.75
CA VAL A 169 0.59 0.43 -2.74
C VAL A 169 0.50 1.08 -4.12
N PRO A 170 -0.62 1.75 -4.41
CA PRO A 170 -0.68 2.75 -5.47
C PRO A 170 0.27 3.91 -5.15
N ASN A 171 1.15 4.26 -6.09
CA ASN A 171 2.19 5.26 -5.88
C ASN A 171 2.32 6.19 -7.09
N MET A 172 2.42 7.50 -6.86
CA MET A 172 2.76 8.47 -7.90
C MET A 172 4.17 9.01 -7.69
N ASP A 173 5.07 8.59 -8.56
CA ASP A 173 6.41 9.16 -8.70
C ASP A 173 6.45 9.92 -10.03
N PRO A 174 6.60 11.26 -10.04
CA PRO A 174 6.63 12.04 -11.27
C PRO A 174 7.82 11.67 -12.16
N GLN A 175 7.64 11.56 -13.49
CA GLN A 175 8.74 11.30 -14.43
C GLN A 175 9.83 12.38 -14.41
N ALA A 176 9.49 13.59 -13.98
CA ALA A 176 10.45 14.70 -13.87
C ALA A 176 11.50 14.49 -12.77
N TRP A 177 11.32 13.52 -11.88
CA TRP A 177 12.30 13.20 -10.84
C TRP A 177 13.55 12.54 -11.40
N GLY A 178 14.68 12.75 -10.72
CA GLY A 178 15.94 12.11 -11.03
C GLY A 178 16.01 10.65 -10.58
N PRO A 179 16.97 9.86 -11.10
CA PRO A 179 17.15 8.46 -10.72
C PRO A 179 17.32 8.26 -9.21
N GLU A 180 18.05 9.15 -8.54
CA GLU A 180 18.29 9.08 -7.09
C GLU A 180 17.01 9.31 -6.29
N GLN A 181 16.12 10.20 -6.75
CA GLN A 181 14.84 10.45 -6.09
C GLN A 181 13.93 9.23 -6.20
N HIS A 182 13.85 8.62 -7.38
CA HIS A 182 13.13 7.36 -7.59
C HIS A 182 13.71 6.21 -6.76
N ALA A 183 15.04 6.11 -6.65
CA ALA A 183 15.71 5.10 -5.84
C ALA A 183 15.44 5.29 -4.34
N LEU A 184 15.51 6.52 -3.84
CA LEU A 184 15.25 6.82 -2.42
C LEU A 184 13.80 6.50 -2.05
N HIS A 185 12.82 6.97 -2.83
CA HIS A 185 11.41 6.75 -2.51
C HIS A 185 11.00 5.28 -2.65
N SER A 186 11.45 4.59 -3.70
CA SER A 186 11.20 3.13 -3.82
C SER A 186 11.89 2.32 -2.73
N GLY A 187 13.04 2.79 -2.22
CA GLY A 187 13.77 2.17 -1.12
C GLY A 187 13.00 2.07 0.20
N MET A 188 11.94 2.87 0.39
CA MET A 188 11.08 2.78 1.57
C MET A 188 10.26 1.49 1.60
N ALA A 189 9.84 0.97 0.45
CA ALA A 189 9.00 -0.23 0.39
C ALA A 189 9.72 -1.49 0.95
N PRO A 190 10.99 -1.81 0.59
CA PRO A 190 11.77 -2.84 1.25
C PRO A 190 11.84 -2.74 2.77
N LEU A 191 12.06 -1.54 3.31
CA LEU A 191 12.12 -1.33 4.75
C LEU A 191 10.77 -1.63 5.41
N ARG A 192 9.68 -1.13 4.83
CA ARG A 192 8.32 -1.39 5.32
C ARG A 192 7.93 -2.86 5.24
N ALA A 193 8.41 -3.60 4.24
CA ALA A 193 8.20 -5.04 4.12
C ALA A 193 8.83 -5.79 5.30
N VAL A 194 10.09 -5.47 5.64
CA VAL A 194 10.80 -6.06 6.80
C VAL A 194 10.12 -5.70 8.11
N GLU A 195 9.74 -4.44 8.30
CA GLU A 195 9.15 -3.96 9.56
C GLU A 195 7.77 -4.54 9.85
N SER A 196 6.94 -4.68 8.81
CA SER A 196 5.60 -5.24 8.92
C SER A 196 5.60 -6.77 8.83
N GLY A 197 6.66 -7.37 8.28
CA GLY A 197 6.69 -8.79 7.97
C GLY A 197 5.63 -9.15 6.92
N LEU A 198 5.35 -8.27 5.97
CA LEU A 198 4.35 -8.48 4.92
C LEU A 198 4.98 -8.36 3.54
N TRP A 199 4.41 -9.10 2.58
CA TRP A 199 4.65 -8.84 1.17
C TRP A 199 4.09 -7.48 0.78
N ILE A 200 4.78 -6.80 -0.15
CA ILE A 200 4.35 -5.51 -0.69
C ILE A 200 4.26 -5.59 -2.22
N ALA A 201 3.16 -5.06 -2.77
CA ALA A 201 2.97 -4.80 -4.19
C ALA A 201 2.84 -3.29 -4.42
N ARG A 202 3.92 -2.65 -4.89
CA ARG A 202 4.02 -1.20 -5.15
C ARG A 202 3.90 -0.91 -6.64
N SER A 203 2.81 -0.26 -7.05
CA SER A 203 2.58 0.17 -8.43
C SER A 203 2.86 1.66 -8.56
N ALA A 204 3.99 2.02 -9.17
CA ALA A 204 4.39 3.40 -9.40
C ALA A 204 3.81 3.94 -10.72
N SER A 205 3.63 5.25 -10.86
CA SER A 205 3.28 5.90 -12.14
C SER A 205 4.45 5.89 -13.13
N SER A 206 5.53 6.63 -12.83
CA SER A 206 6.77 6.69 -13.61
C SER A 206 8.02 6.31 -12.82
N GLY A 207 7.88 6.06 -11.52
CA GLY A 207 8.93 5.53 -10.66
C GLY A 207 9.08 4.01 -10.77
N ILE A 208 9.70 3.40 -9.76
CA ILE A 208 10.06 1.98 -9.79
C ILE A 208 8.94 1.11 -9.20
N SER A 209 8.15 0.41 -10.02
CA SER A 209 7.20 -0.58 -9.49
C SER A 209 7.93 -1.82 -8.95
N GLN A 210 7.43 -2.41 -7.86
CA GLN A 210 8.12 -3.49 -7.15
C GLN A 210 7.14 -4.47 -6.48
N VAL A 211 7.48 -5.77 -6.53
CA VAL A 211 6.96 -6.77 -5.58
C VAL A 211 8.09 -7.14 -4.63
N ILE A 212 7.83 -7.06 -3.33
CA ILE A 212 8.83 -7.24 -2.28
C ILE A 212 8.37 -8.32 -1.30
N ASP A 213 9.28 -9.23 -0.94
CA ASP A 213 9.02 -10.24 0.09
C ASP A 213 9.28 -9.69 1.52
N PRO A 214 8.82 -10.39 2.58
CA PRO A 214 8.94 -9.92 3.97
C PRO A 214 10.38 -9.78 4.49
N THR A 215 11.38 -10.23 3.74
CA THR A 215 12.80 -10.04 4.07
C THR A 215 13.37 -8.75 3.47
N GLY A 216 12.55 -8.00 2.73
CA GLY A 216 12.94 -6.79 2.02
C GLY A 216 13.53 -7.05 0.64
N ARG A 217 13.54 -8.29 0.17
CA ARG A 217 14.06 -8.63 -1.16
C ARG A 217 13.03 -8.29 -2.23
N VAL A 218 13.44 -7.47 -3.18
CA VAL A 218 12.65 -7.18 -4.39
C VAL A 218 12.67 -8.41 -5.30
N VAL A 219 11.50 -9.01 -5.54
CA VAL A 219 11.36 -10.24 -6.35
C VAL A 219 10.96 -9.98 -7.78
N ALA A 220 10.38 -8.81 -8.05
CA ALA A 220 10.11 -8.30 -9.39
C ALA A 220 10.12 -6.78 -9.35
N SER A 221 10.50 -6.17 -10.47
CA SER A 221 10.52 -4.72 -10.61
C SER A 221 10.29 -4.29 -12.06
N LEU A 222 9.79 -3.08 -12.24
CA LEU A 222 9.78 -2.36 -13.51
C LEU A 222 10.46 -1.00 -13.27
N GLY A 223 11.44 -0.66 -14.09
CA GLY A 223 12.32 0.48 -13.85
C GLY A 223 11.62 1.83 -14.05
N TYR A 224 12.20 2.90 -13.53
CA TYR A 224 11.66 4.25 -13.74
C TYR A 224 11.70 4.63 -15.24
N GLY A 225 10.71 5.39 -15.70
CA GLY A 225 10.59 5.78 -17.10
C GLY A 225 10.10 4.68 -18.06
N GLU A 226 9.91 3.45 -17.58
CA GLU A 226 9.25 2.38 -18.33
C GLU A 226 7.72 2.48 -18.22
N GLU A 227 7.01 2.06 -19.26
CA GLU A 227 5.54 1.91 -19.23
C GLU A 227 5.20 0.44 -19.49
N GLY A 228 4.36 -0.15 -18.65
CA GLY A 228 4.06 -1.58 -18.77
C GLY A 228 3.39 -2.18 -17.55
N VAL A 229 3.53 -3.50 -17.44
CA VAL A 229 2.99 -4.29 -16.32
C VAL A 229 4.09 -5.18 -15.75
N SER A 230 4.44 -4.96 -14.48
CA SER A 230 5.29 -5.89 -13.72
C SER A 230 4.43 -7.01 -13.15
N ARG A 231 4.87 -8.27 -13.27
CA ARG A 231 4.13 -9.43 -12.75
C ARG A 231 4.99 -10.24 -11.81
N ALA A 232 4.41 -10.66 -10.69
CA ALA A 232 5.05 -11.61 -9.78
C ALA A 232 4.05 -12.31 -8.88
N ASP A 233 4.51 -13.41 -8.30
CA ASP A 233 3.83 -14.06 -7.19
C ASP A 233 3.98 -13.22 -5.91
N LEU A 234 2.86 -12.97 -5.24
CA LEU A 234 2.74 -12.30 -3.96
C LEU A 234 2.09 -13.27 -2.97
N ARG A 235 2.77 -13.60 -1.87
CA ARG A 235 2.25 -14.58 -0.91
C ARG A 235 1.49 -13.90 0.21
N LEU A 236 0.28 -14.36 0.47
CA LEU A 236 -0.54 -13.88 1.57
C LEU A 236 -0.25 -14.68 2.83
N HIS A 237 0.05 -13.99 3.92
CA HIS A 237 0.20 -14.60 5.23
C HIS A 237 -0.06 -13.57 6.34
N GLU A 238 -0.25 -14.05 7.56
CA GLU A 238 -0.30 -13.17 8.70
C GLU A 238 1.07 -12.50 8.86
N GLY A 239 1.08 -11.17 8.83
CA GLY A 239 2.28 -10.38 9.12
C GLY A 239 2.48 -10.17 10.61
N GLY A 240 3.43 -9.30 10.91
CA GLY A 240 3.79 -8.90 12.25
C GLY A 240 5.21 -9.31 12.61
N THR A 241 5.94 -8.36 13.18
CA THR A 241 7.27 -8.54 13.74
C THR A 241 7.32 -8.02 15.17
N PHE A 242 8.45 -8.20 15.85
CA PHE A 242 8.72 -7.53 17.12
C PHE A 242 8.57 -6.01 17.03
N TYR A 243 8.93 -5.42 15.89
CA TYR A 243 8.78 -3.98 15.66
C TYR A 243 7.31 -3.58 15.44
N THR A 244 6.53 -4.42 14.77
CA THR A 244 5.09 -4.19 14.65
C THR A 244 4.43 -4.13 16.03
N ALA A 245 4.79 -5.06 16.93
CA ALA A 245 4.25 -5.15 18.28
C ALA A 245 4.78 -4.05 19.23
N GLY A 246 6.10 -3.89 19.32
CA GLY A 246 6.78 -3.04 20.30
C GLY A 246 7.18 -1.65 19.79
N GLY A 247 7.12 -1.40 18.48
CA GLY A 247 7.55 -0.14 17.88
C GLY A 247 9.00 0.20 18.22
N TRP A 248 9.23 1.45 18.56
CA TRP A 248 10.57 1.99 18.79
C TRP A 248 11.23 1.56 20.10
N VAL A 249 10.57 0.80 20.99
CA VAL A 249 11.06 0.51 22.35
C VAL A 249 12.50 -0.03 22.39
N LEU A 250 12.92 -0.80 21.39
CA LEU A 250 14.25 -1.40 21.34
C LEU A 250 15.37 -0.34 21.25
N ALA A 251 15.21 0.70 20.45
CA ALA A 251 16.28 1.69 20.21
C ALA A 251 16.61 2.52 21.47
N PRO A 252 15.64 3.14 22.18
CA PRO A 252 15.90 3.78 23.46
C PRO A 252 16.44 2.82 24.51
N ALA A 253 15.97 1.57 24.55
CA ALA A 253 16.48 0.58 25.50
C ALA A 253 17.98 0.30 25.27
N CYS A 254 18.41 0.11 24.02
CA CYS A 254 19.82 -0.04 23.67
C CYS A 254 20.64 1.21 24.02
N THR A 255 20.13 2.40 23.71
CA THR A 255 20.81 3.67 24.04
C THR A 255 21.01 3.83 25.56
N LEU A 256 19.97 3.52 26.35
CA LEU A 256 20.06 3.58 27.81
C LEU A 256 21.03 2.53 28.37
N ALA A 257 20.99 1.30 27.85
CA ALA A 257 21.90 0.24 28.27
C ALA A 257 23.36 0.58 27.96
N ALA A 258 23.63 1.12 26.75
CA ALA A 258 24.96 1.58 26.38
C ALA A 258 25.43 2.75 27.25
N GLY A 259 24.55 3.72 27.53
CA GLY A 259 24.83 4.84 28.42
C GLY A 259 25.19 4.38 29.84
N ALA A 260 24.40 3.45 30.40
CA ALA A 260 24.65 2.88 31.72
C ALA A 260 25.98 2.11 31.77
N LEU A 261 26.31 1.36 30.72
CA LEU A 261 27.57 0.64 30.61
C LEU A 261 28.76 1.63 30.58
N MET A 262 28.69 2.69 29.78
CA MET A 262 29.73 3.71 29.72
C MET A 262 29.94 4.40 31.08
N LEU A 263 28.85 4.77 31.78
CA LEU A 263 28.93 5.35 33.12
C LEU A 263 29.53 4.38 34.15
N GLY A 264 29.16 3.09 34.08
CA GLY A 264 29.73 2.05 34.94
C GLY A 264 31.24 1.90 34.73
N LEU A 265 31.70 1.89 33.48
CA LEU A 265 33.14 1.80 33.16
C LEU A 265 33.92 3.04 33.61
N LEU A 266 33.35 4.24 33.49
CA LEU A 266 33.97 5.48 33.99
C LEU A 266 33.98 5.54 35.52
N GLY A 267 32.97 4.99 36.19
CA GLY A 267 32.87 4.93 37.66
C GLY A 267 33.84 3.97 38.34
N ILE A 268 34.46 3.04 37.60
CA ILE A 268 35.47 2.09 38.10
C ILE A 268 36.86 2.74 38.27
N GLY A 269 37.01 4.04 37.95
CA GLY A 269 38.28 4.77 38.00
C GLY A 269 38.61 5.56 39.26
N TYR A 270 37.84 5.49 40.36
CA TYR A 270 38.20 6.21 41.60
C TYR A 270 38.99 5.29 42.55
N PRO A 271 40.34 5.39 42.64
CA PRO A 271 41.08 4.71 43.69
C PRO A 271 40.62 5.30 45.03
N ARG A 272 40.00 4.47 45.86
CA ARG A 272 39.81 4.79 47.28
C ARG A 272 41.21 4.92 47.90
N ARG A 273 41.61 6.17 48.21
CA ARG A 273 42.72 6.44 49.12
C ARG A 273 42.26 6.25 50.56
#